data_AF-A0A957FA48-F1
#
_entry.id   AF-A0A957FA48-F1
#
_cell.length_a   1.000
_cell.length_b   1.000
_cell.length_c   1.000
_cell.angle_alpha   90.00
_cell.angle_beta   90.00
_cell.angle_gamma   90.00
#
_symmetry.space_group_name_H-M   'P 1'
#
loop_
_entity.id
_entity.type
_entity.pdbx_description
1 polymer ?
#
loop_
_entity_poly.entity_id
_entity_poly.type
_entity_poly.pdbx_seq_one_letter_code
_entity_poly.pdbx_strand_id
1 'polypeptide(L)'
;MSSNKLEEMLENAREEMFNLRFQKASARLENVARLKQVRREVAQLQNVLHMRKLAAETAAQEPQIAAALAGKEWSSVAHFDYEETAWRVTFSDSDNNELASALVDLNRKRPQGRAARQVKEQPRLVKRFEVAG
;
A
#
# COMPACT_ATOMS: atom_id res chain seq x y z
N MET A 1 7.38 -7.94 6.35
CA MET A 1 7.27 -6.74 7.21
C MET A 1 5.83 -6.52 7.61
N SER A 2 5.54 -6.62 8.91
CA SER A 2 4.24 -6.25 9.49
C SER A 2 3.97 -4.75 9.29
N SER A 3 2.71 -4.37 9.20
CA SER A 3 2.28 -2.97 8.99
C SER A 3 2.86 -2.04 10.07
N ASN A 4 2.82 -2.46 11.33
CA ASN A 4 3.35 -1.68 12.46
C ASN A 4 4.84 -1.37 12.31
N LYS A 5 5.62 -2.31 11.73
CA LYS A 5 7.07 -2.08 11.55
C LYS A 5 7.36 -1.02 10.50
N LEU A 6 6.55 -0.93 9.45
CA LEU A 6 6.72 0.10 8.42
C LEU A 6 6.40 1.49 8.95
N GLU A 7 5.39 1.60 9.81
CA GLU A 7 5.01 2.86 10.45
C GLU A 7 6.09 3.33 11.41
N GLU A 8 6.61 2.44 12.25
CA GLU A 8 7.75 2.72 13.14
C GLU A 8 8.98 3.20 12.35
N MET A 9 9.32 2.52 11.24
CA MET A 9 10.42 2.94 10.37
C MET A 9 10.18 4.32 9.74
N LEU A 10 8.94 4.65 9.38
CA LEU A 10 8.57 5.94 8.83
C LEU A 10 8.71 7.05 9.88
N GLU A 11 8.30 6.79 11.12
CA GLU A 11 8.44 7.71 12.23
C GLU A 11 9.92 8.01 12.52
N ASN A 12 10.74 6.97 12.66
CA ASN A 12 12.18 7.10 12.86
C ASN A 12 12.86 7.89 11.73
N ALA A 13 12.50 7.62 10.47
CA ALA A 13 13.05 8.35 9.33
C ALA A 13 12.61 9.83 9.29
N ARG A 14 11.40 10.14 9.76
CA ARG A 14 10.92 11.54 9.89
C ARG A 14 11.64 12.28 11.00
N GLU A 15 11.86 11.64 12.14
CA GLU A 15 12.63 12.20 13.24
C GLU A 15 14.08 12.49 12.80
N GLU A 16 14.73 11.54 12.15
CA GLU A 16 16.07 11.75 11.60
C GLU A 16 16.08 12.92 10.61
N MET A 17 15.10 12.99 9.70
CA MET A 17 14.98 14.09 8.75
C MET A 17 14.84 15.45 9.46
N PHE A 18 14.07 15.51 10.55
CA PHE A 18 13.92 16.71 11.36
C PHE A 18 15.24 17.13 11.99
N ASN A 19 15.95 16.20 12.62
CA ASN A 19 17.26 16.43 13.24
C ASN A 19 18.30 16.90 12.21
N LEU A 20 18.35 16.29 11.03
CA LEU A 20 19.26 16.71 9.94
C LEU A 20 18.92 18.11 9.40
N ARG A 21 17.64 18.49 9.33
CA ARG A 21 17.23 19.84 8.95
C ARG A 21 17.65 20.87 10.00
N PHE A 22 17.54 20.52 11.28
CA PHE A 22 17.99 21.38 12.38
C PHE A 22 19.52 21.59 12.35
N GLN A 23 20.29 20.52 12.15
CA GLN A 23 21.74 20.60 11.99
C GLN A 23 22.14 21.43 10.78
N LYS A 24 21.42 21.29 9.65
CA LYS A 24 21.63 22.09 8.45
C LYS A 24 21.39 23.57 8.69
N ALA A 25 20.29 23.92 9.35
CA ALA A 25 19.97 25.31 9.70
C ALA A 25 21.02 25.93 10.64
N SER A 26 21.60 25.10 11.52
CA SER A 26 22.68 25.50 12.43
C SER A 26 24.07 25.51 11.79
N ALA A 27 24.19 25.19 10.50
CA ALA A 27 25.46 25.04 9.77
C ALA A 27 26.46 24.02 10.40
N ARG A 28 25.95 23.01 11.12
CA ARG A 28 26.73 21.94 11.77
C ARG A 28 26.58 20.58 11.10
N LEU A 29 25.91 20.53 9.95
CA LEU A 29 25.67 19.27 9.24
C LEU A 29 26.92 18.84 8.47
N GLU A 30 27.56 17.76 8.93
CA GLU A 30 28.74 17.19 8.26
C GLU A 30 28.37 16.43 6.99
N ASN A 31 27.29 15.62 7.03
CA ASN A 31 26.88 14.78 5.90
C ASN A 31 25.59 15.30 5.23
N VAL A 32 25.75 16.17 4.24
CA VAL A 32 24.62 16.72 3.46
C VAL A 32 23.93 15.67 2.60
N ALA A 33 24.64 14.63 2.15
CA ALA A 33 24.07 13.56 1.32
C ALA A 33 23.02 12.74 2.09
N ARG A 34 23.20 12.55 3.41
CA ARG A 34 22.25 11.83 4.26
C ARG A 34 20.85 12.45 4.23
N LEU A 35 20.74 13.78 4.19
CA LEU A 35 19.45 14.46 4.11
C LEU A 35 18.66 14.09 2.83
N LYS A 36 19.36 13.91 1.70
CA LYS A 36 18.72 13.48 0.44
C LYS A 36 18.30 12.01 0.52
N GLN A 37 19.12 11.17 1.15
CA GLN A 37 18.82 9.76 1.36
C GLN A 37 17.58 9.57 2.25
N VAL A 38 17.56 10.18 3.44
CA VAL A 38 16.44 10.07 4.38
C VAL A 38 15.13 10.60 3.77
N ARG A 39 15.19 11.69 2.98
CA ARG A 39 14.01 12.16 2.24
C ARG A 39 13.46 11.10 1.27
N ARG A 40 14.35 10.38 0.57
CA ARG A 40 13.96 9.29 -0.33
C ARG A 40 13.41 8.11 0.45
N GLU A 41 14.01 7.75 1.58
CA GLU A 41 13.53 6.69 2.48
C GLU A 41 12.10 7.00 2.97
N VAL A 42 11.85 8.21 3.47
CA VAL A 42 10.50 8.67 3.87
C VAL A 42 9.51 8.55 2.71
N ALA A 43 9.86 9.05 1.53
CA ALA A 43 8.98 8.98 0.36
C ALA A 43 8.69 7.53 -0.07
N GLN A 44 9.68 6.64 -0.01
CA GLN A 44 9.51 5.22 -0.32
C GLN A 44 8.60 4.52 0.69
N LEU A 45 8.81 4.74 1.99
CA LEU A 45 7.99 4.16 3.05
C LEU A 45 6.53 4.63 2.94
N GLN A 46 6.32 5.94 2.73
CA GLN A 46 4.98 6.49 2.49
C GLN A 46 4.32 5.87 1.26
N ASN A 47 5.07 5.69 0.18
CA ASN A 47 4.54 5.07 -1.03
C ASN A 47 4.13 3.62 -0.79
N VAL A 48 4.93 2.82 -0.10
CA VAL A 48 4.59 1.43 0.23
C VAL A 48 3.32 1.35 1.09
N LEU A 49 3.21 2.19 2.13
CA LEU A 49 2.00 2.26 2.96
C LEU A 49 0.77 2.66 2.13
N HIS A 50 0.93 3.65 1.26
CA HIS A 50 -0.14 4.08 0.37
C HIS A 50 -0.58 2.99 -0.60
N MET A 51 0.37 2.27 -1.24
CA MET A 51 0.05 1.17 -2.15
C MET A 51 -0.62 0.01 -1.43
N ARG A 52 -0.20 -0.33 -0.21
CA ARG A 52 -0.88 -1.33 0.64
C ARG A 52 -2.33 -0.95 0.90
N LYS A 53 -2.54 0.30 1.30
CA LYS A 53 -3.89 0.83 1.56
C LYS A 53 -4.75 0.78 0.30
N LEU A 54 -4.22 1.27 -0.83
CA LEU A 54 -4.92 1.28 -2.10
C LEU A 54 -5.27 -0.14 -2.58
N ALA A 55 -4.37 -1.11 -2.42
CA ALA A 55 -4.63 -2.50 -2.75
C ALA A 55 -5.79 -3.06 -1.89
N ALA A 56 -5.76 -2.83 -0.57
CA ALA A 56 -6.81 -3.27 0.33
C ALA A 56 -8.17 -2.62 0.01
N GLU A 57 -8.20 -1.30 -0.21
CA GLU A 57 -9.40 -0.58 -0.63
C GLU A 57 -9.95 -1.11 -1.96
N THR A 58 -9.08 -1.38 -2.93
CA THR A 58 -9.48 -1.91 -4.24
C THR A 58 -10.03 -3.33 -4.14
N ALA A 59 -9.41 -4.19 -3.32
CA ALA A 59 -9.89 -5.54 -3.08
C ALA A 59 -11.24 -5.54 -2.34
N ALA A 60 -11.40 -4.68 -1.32
CA ALA A 60 -12.65 -4.57 -0.56
C ALA A 60 -13.83 -4.03 -1.39
N GLN A 61 -13.56 -3.29 -2.48
CA GLN A 61 -14.60 -2.82 -3.41
C GLN A 61 -15.17 -3.93 -4.30
N GLU A 62 -14.52 -5.09 -4.41
CA GLU A 62 -15.05 -6.20 -5.20
C GLU A 62 -16.34 -6.71 -4.54
N PRO A 63 -17.49 -6.78 -5.25
CA PRO A 63 -18.79 -7.08 -4.63
C PRO A 63 -18.82 -8.40 -3.84
N GLN A 64 -18.05 -9.40 -4.28
CA GLN A 64 -18.01 -10.73 -3.66
C GLN A 64 -17.22 -10.72 -2.36
N ILE A 65 -16.10 -10.00 -2.32
CA ILE A 65 -15.33 -9.76 -1.10
C ILE A 65 -16.15 -8.89 -0.15
N ALA A 66 -16.77 -7.82 -0.64
CA ALA A 66 -17.61 -6.95 0.17
C ALA A 66 -18.75 -7.72 0.85
N ALA A 67 -19.37 -8.67 0.15
CA ALA A 67 -20.39 -9.56 0.72
C ALA A 67 -19.81 -10.49 1.82
N ALA A 68 -18.60 -11.02 1.62
CA ALA A 68 -17.93 -11.88 2.60
C ALA A 68 -17.53 -11.15 3.89
N LEU A 69 -17.19 -9.86 3.75
CA LEU A 69 -16.79 -8.97 4.83
C LEU A 69 -17.99 -8.28 5.52
N ALA A 70 -19.17 -8.33 4.91
CA ALA A 70 -20.35 -7.61 5.40
C ALA A 70 -20.77 -8.13 6.79
N GLY A 71 -20.82 -7.22 7.76
CA GLY A 71 -21.28 -7.51 9.12
C GLY A 71 -20.26 -8.22 10.02
N LYS A 72 -18.99 -8.35 9.58
CA LYS A 72 -17.89 -8.92 10.37
C LYS A 72 -16.84 -7.86 10.71
N GLU A 73 -16.15 -8.03 11.83
CA GLU A 73 -14.91 -7.30 12.08
C GLU A 73 -13.78 -7.99 11.33
N TRP A 74 -13.08 -7.26 10.47
CA TRP A 74 -12.02 -7.83 9.67
C TRP A 74 -10.78 -6.95 9.69
N SER A 75 -9.64 -7.61 9.57
CA SER A 75 -8.34 -7.00 9.33
C SER A 75 -7.85 -7.36 7.93
N SER A 76 -7.09 -6.46 7.31
CA SER A 76 -6.52 -6.71 5.98
C SER A 76 -5.00 -6.62 6.02
N VAL A 77 -4.33 -7.58 5.38
CA VAL A 77 -2.88 -7.54 5.17
C VAL A 77 -2.59 -7.54 3.68
N ALA A 78 -1.88 -6.52 3.22
CA ALA A 78 -1.44 -6.39 1.83
C ALA A 78 0.09 -6.57 1.72
N HIS A 79 0.51 -7.48 0.85
CA HIS A 79 1.91 -7.67 0.49
C HIS A 79 2.06 -7.79 -1.04
N PHE A 80 3.19 -7.34 -1.56
CA PHE A 80 3.48 -7.50 -2.97
C PHE A 80 3.99 -8.92 -3.24
N ASP A 81 3.35 -9.63 -4.15
CA ASP A 81 3.77 -10.91 -4.67
C ASP A 81 4.61 -10.67 -5.93
N TYR A 82 5.88 -11.10 -5.89
CA TYR A 82 6.82 -10.89 -6.98
C TYR A 82 6.63 -11.86 -8.14
N GLU A 83 6.06 -13.05 -7.90
CA GLU A 83 5.80 -14.04 -8.94
C GLU A 83 4.58 -13.62 -9.76
N GLU A 84 3.52 -13.20 -9.08
CA GLU A 84 2.29 -12.72 -9.71
C GLU A 84 2.39 -11.24 -10.16
N THR A 85 3.45 -10.53 -9.75
CA THR A 85 3.67 -9.10 -9.98
C THR A 85 2.47 -8.23 -9.57
N ALA A 86 1.82 -8.60 -8.46
CA ALA A 86 0.57 -8.02 -7.99
C ALA A 86 0.55 -7.92 -6.46
N TRP A 87 -0.33 -7.10 -5.93
CA TRP A 87 -0.58 -7.04 -4.49
C TRP A 87 -1.52 -8.16 -4.08
N ARG A 88 -1.04 -9.09 -3.25
CA ARG A 88 -1.91 -10.04 -2.55
C ARG A 88 -2.46 -9.37 -1.30
N VAL A 89 -3.78 -9.30 -1.22
CA VAL A 89 -4.54 -8.81 -0.07
C VAL A 89 -5.26 -9.99 0.55
N THR A 90 -5.07 -10.20 1.83
CA THR A 90 -5.81 -11.20 2.62
C THR A 90 -6.63 -10.48 3.67
N PHE A 91 -7.90 -10.89 3.80
CA PHE A 91 -8.82 -10.40 4.82
C PHE A 91 -9.05 -11.52 5.83
N SER A 92 -8.88 -11.20 7.10
CA SER A 92 -9.01 -12.16 8.20
C SER A 92 -9.91 -11.61 9.30
N ASP A 93 -10.65 -12.49 9.98
CA ASP A 93 -11.47 -12.15 11.15
C ASP A 93 -10.58 -11.87 12.39
N SER A 94 -11.18 -11.50 13.54
CA SER A 94 -10.48 -11.33 14.82
C SER A 94 -9.72 -12.57 15.26
N ASP A 95 -10.22 -13.75 14.90
CA ASP A 95 -9.60 -15.06 15.17
C ASP A 95 -8.55 -15.47 14.12
N ASN A 96 -8.15 -14.55 13.24
CA ASN A 96 -7.18 -14.76 12.17
C ASN A 96 -7.60 -15.80 11.12
N ASN A 97 -8.89 -16.16 11.07
CA ASN A 97 -9.48 -16.99 10.02
C ASN A 97 -9.59 -16.18 8.73
N GLU A 98 -9.12 -16.73 7.60
CA GLU A 98 -9.20 -16.08 6.30
C GLU A 98 -10.65 -16.04 5.81
N LEU A 99 -11.16 -14.82 5.58
CA LEU A 99 -12.50 -14.56 5.06
C LEU A 99 -12.49 -14.42 3.53
N ALA A 100 -11.45 -13.78 3.00
CA ALA A 100 -11.27 -13.58 1.57
C ALA A 100 -9.83 -13.22 1.23
N SER A 101 -9.42 -13.47 0.00
CA SER A 101 -8.16 -12.98 -0.56
C SER A 101 -8.33 -12.46 -1.98
N ALA A 102 -7.44 -11.56 -2.38
CA ALA A 102 -7.47 -10.91 -3.68
C ALA A 102 -6.06 -10.65 -4.21
N LEU A 103 -5.90 -10.77 -5.53
CA LEU A 103 -4.72 -10.29 -6.26
C LEU A 103 -5.08 -9.00 -6.99
N VAL A 104 -4.47 -7.90 -6.57
CA VAL A 104 -4.71 -6.54 -7.09
C VAL A 104 -3.49 -6.05 -7.87
N ASP A 105 -3.68 -5.82 -9.17
CA ASP A 105 -2.65 -5.22 -10.02
C ASP A 105 -2.79 -3.69 -10.05
N LEU A 106 -2.07 -3.03 -9.16
CA LEU A 106 -1.98 -1.56 -9.11
C LEU A 106 -1.07 -0.95 -10.20
N ASN A 107 -0.31 -1.77 -10.94
CA ASN A 107 0.59 -1.29 -11.99
C ASN A 107 -0.12 -1.13 -13.35
N ARG A 108 -1.37 -1.61 -13.46
CA ARG A 108 -2.15 -1.53 -14.69
C ARG A 108 -2.41 -0.07 -15.05
N LYS A 109 -1.77 0.41 -16.12
CA LYS A 109 -1.94 1.79 -16.59
C LYS A 109 -3.39 2.05 -16.96
N ARG A 110 -3.98 3.12 -16.39
CA ARG A 110 -5.25 3.63 -16.91
C ARG A 110 -5.04 4.09 -18.36
N PRO A 111 -5.91 3.71 -19.31
CA PRO A 111 -5.87 4.27 -20.65
C PRO A 111 -6.03 5.79 -20.55
N GLN A 112 -5.18 6.55 -21.24
CA GLN A 112 -5.17 8.01 -21.24
C GLN A 112 -5.62 8.56 -22.60
N GLY A 113 -6.09 9.80 -22.61
CA GLY A 113 -6.43 10.52 -23.85
C GLY A 113 -7.64 9.93 -24.59
N ARG A 114 -7.55 9.83 -25.93
CA ARG A 114 -8.67 9.41 -26.80
C ARG A 114 -9.18 8.00 -26.45
N ALA A 115 -8.29 7.11 -26.00
CA ALA A 115 -8.62 5.76 -25.56
C ALA A 115 -9.45 5.75 -24.26
N ALA A 116 -9.18 6.67 -23.32
CA ALA A 116 -9.94 6.78 -22.06
C ALA A 116 -11.41 7.13 -22.29
N ARG A 117 -11.70 7.94 -23.32
CA ARG A 117 -13.06 8.38 -23.66
C ARG A 117 -13.94 7.27 -24.25
N GLN A 118 -13.34 6.21 -24.80
CA GLN A 118 -14.06 5.09 -25.40
C GLN A 118 -14.27 3.92 -24.42
N VAL A 119 -13.45 3.85 -23.37
CA VAL A 119 -13.55 2.82 -22.34
C VAL A 119 -14.64 3.22 -21.34
N LYS A 120 -15.86 2.68 -21.52
CA LYS A 120 -17.00 2.92 -20.61
C LYS A 120 -16.82 2.31 -19.21
N GLU A 121 -16.06 1.22 -19.10
CA GLU A 121 -15.83 0.52 -17.84
C GLU A 121 -14.39 0.72 -17.37
N GLN A 122 -14.21 1.19 -16.14
CA GLN A 122 -12.88 1.31 -15.54
C GLN A 122 -12.18 -0.06 -15.56
N PRO A 123 -10.87 -0.12 -15.86
CA PRO A 123 -10.16 -1.40 -15.90
C PRO A 123 -10.23 -2.06 -14.53
N ARG A 124 -10.71 -3.32 -14.49
CA ARG A 124 -10.69 -4.11 -13.26
C ARG A 124 -9.23 -4.29 -12.82
N LEU A 125 -8.93 -3.78 -11.64
CA LEU A 125 -7.61 -3.87 -10.99
C LEU A 125 -7.45 -5.19 -10.23
N VAL A 126 -8.56 -5.78 -9.77
CA VAL A 126 -8.58 -7.13 -9.20
C VAL A 126 -8.45 -8.16 -10.32
N LYS A 127 -7.37 -8.95 -10.30
CA LYS A 127 -7.09 -10.02 -11.27
C LYS A 127 -7.81 -11.31 -10.90
N ARG A 128 -7.76 -11.67 -9.62
CA ARG A 128 -8.36 -12.87 -9.03
C ARG A 128 -8.77 -12.56 -7.60
N PHE A 129 -9.82 -13.21 -7.12
CA PHE A 129 -10.21 -13.18 -5.73
C PHE A 129 -10.75 -14.55 -5.32
N GLU A 130 -10.62 -14.87 -4.05
CA GLU A 130 -11.13 -16.08 -3.41
C GLU A 130 -11.92 -15.65 -2.17
N VAL A 131 -13.07 -16.26 -1.93
CA VAL A 131 -13.90 -16.01 -0.76
C VAL A 131 -14.04 -17.34 -0.02
N ALA A 132 -13.80 -17.34 1.28
CA ALA A 132 -14.06 -18.50 2.13
C ALA A 132 -15.59 -18.70 2.20
N GLY A 133 -16.05 -19.86 1.71
CA GLY A 133 -17.47 -20.24 1.65
C GLY A 133 -18.02 -20.77 2.96
#